data_AF-A0A9E4WQZ5-F1
#
_entry.id   AF-A0A9E4WQZ5-F1
#
_cell.length_a   1.000
_cell.length_b   1.000
_cell.length_c   1.000
_cell.angle_alpha   90.00
_cell.angle_beta   90.00
_cell.angle_gamma   90.00
#
_symmetry.space_group_name_H-M   'P 1'
#
loop_
_entity.id
_entity.type
_entity.pdbx_description
1 polymer ?
#
loop_
_entity_poly.entity_id
_entity_poly.type
_entity_poly.pdbx_seq_one_letter_code
_entity_poly.pdbx_strand_id
1 'polypeptide(L)'
;TPVPPDETDTPVPPTITPVPPDPTDTPVPPKVCGDVNEDGVANSVDASLILQLKAGLISSLPNESSGDVNGDGALTSVDAALLLQFTAGLISEDGLACG
;
A
#
# COMPACT_ATOMS: atom_id res chain seq x y z
N THR A 1 69.25 -14.05 -33.52
CA THR A 1 69.22 -12.88 -32.60
C THR A 1 67.88 -12.87 -31.86
N PRO A 2 67.69 -12.11 -30.77
CA PRO A 2 67.10 -12.54 -29.49
C PRO A 2 65.62 -12.16 -29.29
N VAL A 3 65.05 -12.57 -28.13
CA VAL A 3 63.67 -12.49 -27.57
C VAL A 3 63.27 -11.06 -27.13
N PRO A 4 62.00 -10.58 -27.26
CA PRO A 4 61.01 -10.50 -26.13
C PRO A 4 59.49 -10.42 -26.55
N PRO A 5 58.49 -10.21 -25.67
CA PRO A 5 58.36 -10.42 -24.22
C PRO A 5 57.28 -11.44 -23.82
N ASP A 6 57.19 -11.62 -22.51
CA ASP A 6 56.24 -12.34 -21.67
C ASP A 6 54.78 -11.87 -21.82
N GLU A 7 53.83 -12.80 -21.96
CA GLU A 7 52.41 -12.54 -21.73
C GLU A 7 51.97 -13.47 -20.60
N THR A 8 52.01 -12.92 -19.40
CA THR A 8 51.47 -13.51 -18.19
C THR A 8 49.97 -13.72 -18.39
N ASP A 9 49.58 -14.97 -18.65
CA ASP A 9 48.18 -15.38 -18.73
C ASP A 9 47.56 -15.31 -17.32
N THR A 10 47.05 -14.13 -16.99
CA THR A 10 46.40 -13.86 -15.71
C THR A 10 45.00 -14.46 -15.77
N PRO A 11 44.64 -15.44 -14.93
CA PRO A 11 43.27 -15.93 -14.90
C PRO A 11 42.34 -14.81 -14.41
N VAL A 12 41.38 -14.43 -15.24
CA VAL A 12 40.31 -13.51 -14.86
C VAL A 12 39.47 -14.22 -13.78
N PRO A 13 39.27 -13.62 -12.59
CA PRO A 13 38.43 -14.22 -11.55
C PRO A 13 36.99 -14.37 -12.05
N PRO A 14 36.26 -15.43 -11.65
CA PRO A 14 34.86 -15.58 -12.03
C PRO A 14 34.04 -14.40 -11.48
N THR A 15 33.36 -13.68 -12.37
CA THR A 15 32.36 -12.68 -12.02
C THR A 15 31.25 -13.34 -11.21
N ILE A 16 31.21 -13.06 -9.91
CA ILE A 16 30.07 -13.45 -9.06
C ILE A 16 28.93 -12.50 -9.39
N THR A 17 28.05 -12.89 -10.31
CA THR A 17 26.79 -12.19 -10.54
C THR A 17 25.98 -12.25 -9.24
N PRO A 18 25.60 -11.11 -8.62
CA PRO A 18 24.77 -11.15 -7.43
C PRO A 18 23.42 -11.78 -7.79
N VAL A 19 23.05 -12.82 -7.07
CA VAL A 19 21.68 -13.36 -7.07
C VAL A 19 20.76 -12.24 -6.57
N PRO A 20 19.68 -11.88 -7.28
CA PRO A 20 18.73 -10.90 -6.79
C PRO A 20 18.20 -11.36 -5.43
N PRO A 21 18.07 -10.46 -4.44
CA PRO A 21 17.54 -10.83 -3.14
C PRO A 21 16.14 -11.43 -3.33
N ASP A 22 15.95 -12.61 -2.75
CA ASP A 22 14.63 -13.21 -2.48
C ASP A 22 13.74 -12.12 -1.87
N PRO A 23 12.51 -11.87 -2.35
CA PRO A 23 11.65 -10.85 -1.76
C PRO A 23 11.46 -11.20 -0.29
N THR A 24 12.18 -10.46 0.56
CA THR A 24 12.07 -10.55 2.00
C THR A 24 10.64 -10.25 2.32
N ASP A 25 9.96 -11.20 2.96
CA ASP A 25 8.61 -11.09 3.51
C ASP A 25 8.63 -9.97 4.56
N THR A 26 8.66 -8.74 4.07
CA THR A 26 8.56 -7.52 4.87
C THR A 26 7.13 -7.54 5.33
N PRO A 27 6.85 -7.60 6.65
CA PRO A 27 5.48 -7.59 7.13
C PRO A 27 4.81 -6.33 6.56
N VAL A 28 3.88 -6.53 5.63
CA VAL A 28 3.02 -5.45 5.16
C VAL A 28 2.27 -4.96 6.40
N PRO A 29 2.37 -3.67 6.75
CA PRO A 29 1.64 -3.15 7.89
C PRO A 29 0.16 -3.51 7.72
N PRO A 30 -0.52 -3.96 8.80
CA PRO A 30 -1.92 -4.35 8.71
C PRO A 30 -2.72 -3.17 8.17
N LYS A 31 -3.45 -3.44 7.09
CA LYS A 31 -4.29 -2.45 6.42
C LYS A 31 -5.38 -1.98 7.38
N VAL A 32 -5.48 -0.67 7.62
CA VAL A 32 -6.47 -0.10 8.55
C VAL A 32 -7.82 0.05 7.83
N CYS A 33 -8.88 -0.47 8.44
CA CYS A 33 -10.26 -0.36 7.92
C CYS A 33 -10.66 1.11 7.79
N GLY A 34 -11.12 1.54 6.61
CA GLY A 34 -11.49 2.94 6.36
C GLY A 34 -10.33 3.91 6.11
N ASP A 35 -9.07 3.48 6.21
CA ASP A 35 -7.90 4.30 5.87
C ASP A 35 -7.67 4.27 4.35
N VAL A 36 -8.27 5.24 3.65
CA VAL A 36 -8.25 5.31 2.18
C VAL A 36 -7.07 6.12 1.66
N ASN A 37 -6.40 6.88 2.52
CA ASN A 37 -5.26 7.73 2.16
C ASN A 37 -3.89 7.13 2.57
N GLU A 38 -3.89 6.00 3.26
CA GLU A 38 -2.71 5.27 3.78
C GLU A 38 -1.88 6.09 4.78
N ASP A 39 -2.51 6.97 5.56
CA ASP A 39 -1.84 7.72 6.63
C ASP A 39 -1.73 6.92 7.94
N GLY A 40 -2.33 5.74 7.98
CA GLY A 40 -2.32 4.81 9.11
C GLY A 40 -3.44 5.05 10.12
N VAL A 41 -4.36 5.99 9.88
CA VAL A 41 -5.45 6.33 10.79
C VAL A 41 -6.75 6.57 10.05
N ALA A 42 -7.73 5.68 10.21
CA ALA A 42 -9.06 5.88 9.67
C ALA A 42 -9.82 6.97 10.44
N ASN A 43 -10.10 8.10 9.78
CA ASN A 43 -10.74 9.25 10.42
C ASN A 43 -11.62 10.07 9.45
N SER A 44 -12.05 11.27 9.85
CA SER A 44 -12.90 12.15 9.02
C SER A 44 -12.27 12.59 7.70
N VAL A 45 -10.93 12.61 7.60
CA VAL A 45 -10.21 12.92 6.36
C VAL A 45 -10.51 11.86 5.31
N ASP A 46 -10.43 10.59 5.66
CA ASP A 46 -10.79 9.47 4.78
C ASP A 46 -12.24 9.54 4.31
N ALA A 47 -13.17 9.81 5.24
CA ALA A 47 -14.58 9.97 4.88
C ALA A 47 -14.77 11.11 3.87
N SER A 48 -14.06 12.22 4.05
CA SER A 48 -14.10 13.35 3.11
C SER A 48 -13.54 12.98 1.73
N LEU A 49 -12.53 12.11 1.67
CA LEU A 49 -11.92 11.64 0.45
C LEU A 49 -12.86 10.68 -0.30
N ILE A 50 -13.55 9.78 0.40
CA ILE A 50 -14.61 8.96 -0.17
C ILE A 50 -15.70 9.83 -0.80
N LEU A 51 -16.17 10.86 -0.08
CA LEU A 51 -17.17 11.80 -0.60
C LEU A 51 -16.68 12.56 -1.83
N GLN A 52 -15.43 13.04 -1.83
CA GLN A 52 -14.82 13.71 -2.97
C GLN A 52 -14.73 12.80 -4.19
N LEU A 53 -14.35 11.53 -3.99
CA LEU A 53 -14.31 10.53 -5.05
C LEU A 53 -15.70 10.31 -5.64
N LYS A 54 -16.73 10.11 -4.79
CA LYS A 54 -18.11 9.87 -5.25
C LYS A 54 -18.75 11.11 -5.88
N ALA A 55 -18.30 12.30 -5.51
CA ALA A 55 -18.68 13.55 -6.18
C ALA A 55 -17.92 13.82 -7.49
N GLY A 56 -16.92 12.99 -7.84
CA GLY A 56 -16.10 13.17 -9.03
C GLY A 56 -15.11 14.34 -8.93
N LEU A 57 -14.81 14.81 -7.72
CA LEU A 57 -13.83 15.88 -7.47
C LEU A 57 -12.40 15.38 -7.52
N ILE A 58 -12.21 14.09 -7.21
CA ILE A 58 -10.96 13.35 -7.39
C ILE A 58 -11.25 12.07 -8.17
N SER A 59 -10.23 11.52 -8.81
CA SER A 59 -10.37 10.34 -9.69
C SER A 59 -10.01 9.01 -9.03
N SER A 60 -9.32 9.03 -7.90
CA SER A 60 -8.78 7.83 -7.25
C SER A 60 -8.39 8.08 -5.81
N LEU A 61 -8.33 7.01 -5.02
CA LEU A 61 -7.78 6.98 -3.66
C LEU A 61 -6.54 6.07 -3.62
N PRO A 62 -5.53 6.37 -2.78
CA PRO A 62 -4.40 5.47 -2.54
C PRO A 62 -4.85 4.05 -2.21
N ASN A 63 -5.87 3.93 -1.35
CA ASN A 63 -6.39 2.66 -0.90
C ASN A 63 -7.92 2.62 -0.96
N GLU A 64 -8.48 2.65 -2.17
CA GLU A 64 -9.94 2.64 -2.35
C GLU A 64 -10.62 1.42 -1.72
N SER A 65 -9.91 0.28 -1.70
CA SER A 65 -10.42 -0.99 -1.18
C SER A 65 -10.51 -1.08 0.34
N SER A 66 -10.00 -0.11 1.11
CA SER A 66 -10.28 -0.03 2.56
C SER A 66 -11.58 0.74 2.85
N GLY A 67 -12.12 1.46 1.87
CA GLY A 67 -13.22 2.39 2.07
C GLY A 67 -14.61 1.75 2.09
N ASP A 68 -14.77 0.50 1.61
CA ASP A 68 -16.02 -0.26 1.75
C ASP A 68 -16.10 -0.80 3.19
N VAL A 69 -16.55 0.07 4.10
CA VAL A 69 -16.54 -0.21 5.54
C VAL A 69 -17.80 -0.91 6.00
N ASN A 70 -18.81 -1.05 5.15
CA ASN A 70 -20.01 -1.83 5.45
C ASN A 70 -20.00 -3.23 4.78
N GLY A 71 -19.02 -3.50 3.90
CA GLY A 71 -18.80 -4.79 3.27
C GLY A 71 -19.86 -5.15 2.21
N ASP A 72 -20.56 -4.16 1.65
CA ASP A 72 -21.60 -4.38 0.65
C ASP A 72 -21.06 -4.51 -0.78
N GLY A 73 -19.75 -4.36 -0.95
CA GLY A 73 -19.05 -4.46 -2.22
C GLY A 73 -19.02 -3.15 -3.02
N ALA A 74 -19.59 -2.07 -2.49
CA ALA A 74 -19.64 -0.79 -3.16
C ALA A 74 -19.12 0.33 -2.25
N LEU A 75 -18.03 0.97 -2.67
CA LEU A 75 -17.63 2.23 -2.05
C LEU A 75 -18.67 3.32 -2.36
N THR A 76 -19.32 3.89 -1.36
CA THR A 76 -20.38 4.90 -1.52
C THR A 76 -20.29 5.99 -0.44
N SER A 77 -21.24 6.93 -0.45
CA SER A 77 -21.40 7.89 0.64
C SER A 77 -21.92 7.26 1.95
N VAL A 78 -22.48 6.05 1.90
CA VAL A 78 -22.89 5.31 3.10
C VAL A 78 -21.65 4.94 3.93
N ASP A 79 -20.59 4.50 3.26
CA ASP A 79 -19.31 4.19 3.90
C ASP A 79 -18.70 5.41 4.57
N ALA A 80 -18.68 6.54 3.86
CA ALA A 80 -18.22 7.80 4.43
C ALA A 80 -19.02 8.20 5.68
N ALA A 81 -20.34 8.00 5.67
CA ALA A 81 -21.19 8.30 6.82
C ALA A 81 -20.92 7.36 8.01
N LEU A 82 -20.65 6.07 7.76
CA LEU A 82 -20.26 5.12 8.81
C LEU A 82 -18.90 5.48 9.40
N LEU A 83 -17.92 5.83 8.57
CA LEU A 83 -16.61 6.24 9.03
C LEU A 83 -16.64 7.54 9.85
N LEU A 84 -17.52 8.48 9.51
CA LEU A 84 -17.80 9.67 10.34
C LEU A 84 -18.44 9.31 11.68
N GLN A 85 -19.40 8.37 11.69
CA GLN A 85 -20.00 7.89 12.93
C GLN A 85 -18.97 7.21 13.83
N PHE A 86 -18.07 6.40 13.25
CA PHE A 86 -16.96 5.78 13.95
C PHE A 86 -16.02 6.84 14.55
N THR A 87 -15.58 7.81 13.74
CA THR A 87 -14.71 8.90 14.19
C THR A 87 -15.34 9.74 15.30
N ALA A 88 -16.67 9.88 15.29
CA ALA A 88 -17.44 10.58 16.32
C ALA A 88 -17.73 9.73 17.57
N GLY A 89 -17.32 8.45 17.60
CA GLY A 89 -17.58 7.52 18.70
C GLY A 89 -19.03 7.08 18.82
N LEU A 90 -19.82 7.20 17.75
CA LEU A 90 -21.23 6.79 17.72
C LEU A 90 -21.38 5.29 17.44
N ILE A 91 -20.40 4.69 16.75
CA ILE A 91 -20.28 3.25 16.53
C ILE A 91 -18.86 2.81 16.85
N SER A 92 -18.70 1.54 17.22
CA SER A 92 -17.40 0.90 17.44
C SER A 92 -16.90 0.21 16.17
N GLU A 93 -15.67 -0.29 16.24
CA GLU A 93 -15.00 -1.07 15.18
C GLU A 93 -15.83 -2.29 14.75
N ASP A 94 -16.54 -2.95 15.67
CA ASP A 94 -17.47 -4.06 15.38
C ASP A 94 -18.64 -3.65 14.47
N GLY A 95 -18.91 -2.35 14.33
CA GLY A 95 -19.89 -1.79 13.42
C GLY A 95 -19.38 -1.59 11.99
N LEU A 96 -18.09 -1.84 11.74
CA LEU A 96 -17.46 -1.83 10.43
C LEU A 96 -17.18 -3.27 9.98
N ALA A 97 -17.22 -3.51 8.67
CA ALA A 97 -17.10 -4.83 8.04
C ALA A 97 -15.86 -4.92 7.13
N CYS A 98 -14.71 -4.45 7.60
CA CYS A 98 -13.44 -4.70 6.92
C CYS A 98 -12.85 -6.02 7.45
N GLY A 99 -13.09 -7.13 6.75
CA GLY A 99 -12.59 -8.47 7.09
C GLY A 99 -12.14 -9.25 5.86
#